data_AF-U2DAE7-F1
#
_entry.id   AF-U2DAE7-F1
#
_cell.length_a   1.000
_cell.length_b   1.000
_cell.length_c   1.000
_cell.angle_alpha   90.00
_cell.angle_beta   90.00
_cell.angle_gamma   90.00
#
_symmetry.space_group_name_H-M   'P 1'
#
loop_
_entity.id
_entity.type
_entity.pdbx_description
1 polymer ?
#
loop_
_entity_poly.entity_id
_entity_poly.type
_entity_poly.pdbx_seq_one_letter_code
_entity_poly.pdbx_strand_id
1 'polypeptide(L)'
;MSKDRIETEAYKASSEIGDKIYKEDSFFYKPWQFADYDIKTCTLKSTYEEIYIWGTHQAMFRPGFKVEENQVYIPNLFAKISGVHTSRRQYRKEIKLLRKTPNALFFPSFPLYRAKPSRLNNRSYYSVLDASGYIDKKKLLSSQFWKYRQLRTSAQNIIADRIIDFCSLSRFKNYELWSTESKKGLLDTVTDFLQNFDININLNTNNKGLEAAKIRVFNILNDIDEPLIRLMSKFDYPSYVPKLIVYNNGSKFSKVTFEDTLKLTFMNSLGIDVIIYNPAGFNDIEDFIKESYYDIHRLEDVAFNLGYSSWTLF
;
A
#
# COMPACT_ATOMS: atom_id res chain seq x y z
N MET A 1 -11.70 -35.96 -20.96
CA MET A 1 -11.34 -37.17 -20.20
C MET A 1 -10.66 -36.72 -18.92
N SER A 2 -11.25 -37.02 -17.76
CA SER A 2 -10.55 -36.93 -16.47
C SER A 2 -9.34 -37.86 -16.53
N LYS A 3 -8.14 -37.34 -16.25
CA LYS A 3 -6.96 -38.18 -16.08
C LYS A 3 -6.93 -38.55 -14.61
N ASP A 4 -7.43 -39.74 -14.27
CA ASP A 4 -7.44 -40.20 -12.89
C ASP A 4 -6.00 -40.43 -12.45
N ARG A 5 -5.56 -39.60 -11.49
CA ARG A 5 -4.21 -39.70 -10.91
C ARG A 5 -4.24 -40.79 -9.85
N ILE A 6 -3.28 -41.71 -9.89
CA ILE A 6 -3.12 -42.75 -8.86
C ILE A 6 -2.35 -42.16 -7.69
N GLU A 7 -2.91 -42.23 -6.49
CA GLU A 7 -2.26 -41.80 -5.26
C GLU A 7 -1.23 -42.82 -4.78
N THR A 8 -0.10 -42.34 -4.28
CA THR A 8 0.91 -43.20 -3.63
C THR A 8 0.55 -43.43 -2.16
N GLU A 9 1.08 -44.49 -1.56
CA GLU A 9 0.91 -44.74 -0.12
C GLU A 9 1.45 -43.57 0.72
N ALA A 10 2.58 -42.98 0.31
CA ALA A 10 3.15 -41.81 0.97
C ALA A 10 2.22 -40.58 0.91
N TYR A 11 1.50 -40.40 -0.20
CA TYR A 11 0.51 -39.31 -0.33
C TYR A 11 -0.68 -39.52 0.62
N LYS A 12 -1.23 -40.75 0.66
CA LYS A 12 -2.34 -41.10 1.55
C LYS A 12 -1.97 -40.88 3.02
N ALA A 13 -0.82 -41.40 3.45
CA ALA A 13 -0.31 -41.20 4.80
C ALA A 13 -0.11 -39.70 5.13
N SER A 14 0.40 -38.90 4.19
CA SER A 14 0.58 -37.45 4.37
C SER A 14 -0.74 -36.68 4.44
N SER A 15 -1.78 -37.15 3.73
CA SER A 15 -3.12 -36.57 3.76
C SER A 15 -3.79 -36.84 5.10
N GLU A 16 -3.78 -38.08 5.57
CA GLU A 16 -4.38 -38.50 6.85
C GLU A 16 -3.75 -37.80 8.06
N ILE A 17 -2.43 -37.65 8.06
CA ILE A 17 -1.71 -36.85 9.08
C ILE A 17 -2.12 -35.38 8.97
N GLY A 18 -2.29 -34.89 7.74
CA GLY A 18 -2.59 -33.50 7.47
C GLY A 18 -3.92 -33.03 8.05
N ASP A 19 -4.97 -33.84 7.89
CA ASP A 19 -6.34 -33.49 8.32
C ASP A 19 -6.48 -33.35 9.84
N LYS A 20 -5.55 -33.97 10.60
CA LYS A 20 -5.53 -33.88 12.07
C LYS A 20 -4.71 -32.70 12.59
N ILE A 21 -3.68 -32.28 11.86
CA ILE A 21 -2.69 -31.30 12.33
C ILE A 21 -2.97 -29.89 11.81
N TYR A 22 -3.24 -29.72 10.52
CA TYR A 22 -3.25 -28.40 9.87
C TYR A 22 -4.64 -27.74 9.90
N LYS A 23 -5.25 -27.68 11.08
CA LYS A 23 -6.54 -27.00 11.27
C LYS A 23 -6.35 -25.48 11.35
N GLU A 24 -7.42 -24.72 11.12
CA GLU A 24 -7.40 -23.24 11.17
C GLU A 24 -6.91 -22.70 12.52
N ASP A 25 -7.24 -23.39 13.61
CA ASP A 25 -6.90 -23.06 15.00
C ASP A 25 -5.56 -23.65 15.48
N SER A 26 -4.86 -24.41 14.63
CA SER A 26 -3.68 -25.17 15.05
C SER A 26 -2.42 -24.33 15.22
N PHE A 27 -2.34 -23.16 14.58
CA PHE A 27 -1.08 -22.41 14.39
C PHE A 27 0.05 -23.24 13.74
N PHE A 28 -0.27 -24.35 13.10
CA PHE A 28 0.65 -25.12 12.26
C PHE A 28 0.04 -25.16 10.88
N TYR A 29 0.56 -24.34 9.97
CA TYR A 29 -0.01 -24.19 8.62
C TYR A 29 0.93 -24.75 7.55
N LYS A 30 0.35 -25.38 6.53
CA LYS A 30 1.09 -25.73 5.32
C LYS A 30 1.41 -24.46 4.52
N PRO A 31 2.50 -24.45 3.74
CA PRO A 31 2.74 -23.38 2.78
C PRO A 31 1.52 -23.19 1.88
N TRP A 32 1.09 -21.95 1.73
CA TRP A 32 -0.04 -21.56 0.87
C TRP A 32 -1.39 -22.19 1.23
N GLN A 33 -1.56 -22.67 2.47
CA GLN A 33 -2.81 -23.31 2.93
C GLN A 33 -4.05 -22.42 2.71
N PHE A 34 -3.90 -21.11 2.87
CA PHE A 34 -5.00 -20.13 2.78
C PHE A 34 -4.94 -19.31 1.48
N ALA A 35 -4.31 -19.83 0.43
CA ALA A 35 -4.09 -19.11 -0.82
C ALA A 35 -5.37 -18.54 -1.45
N ASP A 36 -6.49 -19.24 -1.29
CA ASP A 36 -7.79 -18.90 -1.89
C ASP A 36 -8.74 -18.20 -0.91
N TYR A 37 -8.28 -17.91 0.31
CA TYR A 37 -9.08 -17.24 1.32
C TYR A 37 -9.13 -15.73 1.05
N ASP A 38 -10.24 -15.12 1.41
CA ASP A 38 -10.34 -13.66 1.43
C ASP A 38 -9.51 -13.09 2.58
N ILE A 39 -9.05 -11.85 2.45
CA ILE A 39 -8.24 -11.21 3.48
C ILE A 39 -8.95 -10.03 4.11
N LYS A 40 -8.79 -9.91 5.42
CA LYS A 40 -9.21 -8.74 6.18
C LYS A 40 -8.01 -8.14 6.88
N THR A 41 -7.68 -6.91 6.54
CA THR A 41 -6.50 -6.24 7.07
C THR A 41 -6.82 -5.54 8.38
N CYS A 42 -5.90 -5.63 9.34
CA CYS A 42 -6.03 -5.07 10.67
C CYS A 42 -4.76 -4.27 10.98
N THR A 43 -4.77 -2.98 10.65
CA THR A 43 -3.61 -2.11 10.90
C THR A 43 -3.39 -2.01 12.41
N LEU A 44 -2.21 -2.43 12.86
CA LEU A 44 -1.82 -2.41 14.25
C LEU A 44 -1.58 -0.97 14.71
N LYS A 45 -2.08 -0.66 15.90
CA LYS A 45 -1.68 0.51 16.67
C LYS A 45 -0.57 0.08 17.62
N SER A 46 0.65 0.53 17.36
CA SER A 46 1.88 0.02 17.98
C SER A 46 2.65 1.12 18.71
N THR A 47 3.58 0.71 19.56
CA THR A 47 4.67 1.57 20.06
C THR A 47 5.87 1.53 19.10
N TYR A 48 6.86 2.42 19.29
CA TYR A 48 8.05 2.44 18.45
C TYR A 48 8.83 1.12 18.51
N GLU A 49 8.99 0.57 19.71
CA GLU A 49 9.72 -0.67 19.97
C GLU A 49 9.02 -1.87 19.30
N GLU A 50 7.68 -1.88 19.34
CA GLU A 50 6.86 -2.93 18.75
C GLU A 50 6.94 -3.01 17.22
N ILE A 51 7.31 -1.94 16.53
CA ILE A 51 7.56 -1.96 15.07
C ILE A 51 8.57 -3.05 14.73
N TYR A 52 9.63 -3.17 15.52
CA TYR A 52 10.70 -4.14 15.28
C TYR A 52 10.33 -5.53 15.74
N ILE A 53 9.52 -5.65 16.78
CA ILE A 53 8.97 -6.92 17.23
C ILE A 53 8.06 -7.45 16.12
N TRP A 54 6.98 -6.76 15.79
CA TRP A 54 5.99 -7.25 14.83
C TRP A 54 6.53 -7.28 13.40
N GLY A 55 7.30 -6.28 12.99
CA GLY A 55 7.88 -6.20 11.64
C GLY A 55 8.92 -7.27 11.34
N THR A 56 9.37 -8.04 12.34
CA THR A 56 10.30 -9.18 12.16
C THR A 56 9.71 -10.54 12.46
N HIS A 57 8.47 -10.61 12.94
CA HIS A 57 7.76 -11.86 13.16
C HIS A 57 6.79 -12.17 12.00
N GLN A 58 6.50 -13.46 11.83
CA GLN A 58 5.47 -13.95 10.91
C GLN A 58 4.09 -13.45 11.35
N ALA A 59 3.17 -13.29 10.40
CA ALA A 59 1.83 -12.76 10.65
C ALA A 59 1.09 -13.55 11.72
N MET A 60 1.21 -14.88 11.72
CA MET A 60 0.55 -15.78 12.66
C MET A 60 0.88 -15.54 14.14
N PHE A 61 2.00 -14.88 14.44
CA PHE A 61 2.40 -14.52 15.80
C PHE A 61 2.02 -13.10 16.18
N ARG A 62 1.43 -12.31 15.26
CA ARG A 62 1.05 -10.94 15.52
C ARG A 62 -0.32 -10.87 16.20
N PRO A 63 -0.55 -9.88 17.08
CA PRO A 63 -1.84 -9.70 17.71
C PRO A 63 -2.94 -9.46 16.67
N GLY A 64 -4.04 -10.20 16.78
CA GLY A 64 -5.18 -10.09 15.87
C GLY A 64 -5.14 -11.00 14.64
N PHE A 65 -4.07 -11.78 14.45
CA PHE A 65 -4.07 -12.81 13.41
C PHE A 65 -5.06 -13.92 13.78
N LYS A 66 -5.91 -14.27 12.82
CA LYS A 66 -6.83 -15.41 12.93
C LYS A 66 -7.33 -15.85 11.56
N VAL A 67 -7.78 -17.09 11.48
CA VAL A 67 -8.41 -17.68 10.30
C VAL A 67 -9.77 -18.19 10.72
N GLU A 68 -10.83 -17.63 10.16
CA GLU A 68 -12.22 -17.98 10.45
C GLU A 68 -13.07 -17.73 9.20
N GLU A 69 -14.07 -18.58 8.94
CA GLU A 69 -15.08 -18.36 7.88
C GLU A 69 -14.49 -18.10 6.48
N ASN A 70 -13.44 -18.84 6.09
CA ASN A 70 -12.74 -18.67 4.80
C ASN A 70 -12.11 -17.26 4.63
N GLN A 71 -11.82 -16.58 5.75
CA GLN A 71 -11.13 -15.30 5.80
C GLN A 71 -9.89 -15.37 6.67
N VAL A 72 -8.81 -14.70 6.23
CA VAL A 72 -7.60 -14.50 7.02
C VAL A 72 -7.52 -13.05 7.49
N TYR A 73 -7.43 -12.87 8.79
CA TYR A 73 -7.19 -11.58 9.42
C TYR A 73 -5.70 -11.35 9.46
N ILE A 74 -5.22 -10.33 8.74
CA ILE A 74 -3.79 -10.03 8.56
C ILE A 74 -3.44 -8.77 9.35
N PRO A 75 -2.70 -8.90 10.47
CA PRO A 75 -2.18 -7.75 11.19
C PRO A 75 -0.96 -7.16 10.48
N ASN A 76 -1.00 -5.86 10.24
CA ASN A 76 0.04 -5.17 9.49
C ASN A 76 0.37 -3.80 10.08
N LEU A 77 1.59 -3.35 9.86
CA LEU A 77 2.10 -2.07 10.37
C LEU A 77 1.91 -0.96 9.34
N PHE A 78 1.44 0.20 9.77
CA PHE A 78 1.60 1.45 9.02
C PHE A 78 2.14 2.50 9.98
N ALA A 79 3.44 2.78 9.89
CA ALA A 79 4.10 3.68 10.83
C ALA A 79 5.04 4.66 10.12
N LYS A 80 4.99 5.92 10.57
CA LYS A 80 5.99 6.94 10.32
C LYS A 80 6.84 7.12 11.56
N ILE A 81 8.15 7.01 11.40
CA ILE A 81 9.16 7.30 12.40
C ILE A 81 9.75 8.67 12.07
N SER A 82 9.41 9.66 12.89
CA SER A 82 9.76 11.07 12.73
C SER A 82 10.89 11.42 13.70
N GLY A 83 12.05 11.76 13.16
CA GLY A 83 13.28 11.94 13.93
C GLY A 83 14.16 10.70 13.94
N VAL A 84 15.11 10.68 14.86
CA VAL A 84 16.15 9.66 14.99
C VAL A 84 16.37 9.32 16.45
N HIS A 85 16.65 8.05 16.71
CA HIS A 85 16.95 7.57 18.05
C HIS A 85 18.28 8.18 18.54
N THR A 86 18.36 8.53 19.83
CA THR A 86 19.58 9.09 20.45
C THR A 86 20.83 8.26 20.12
N SER A 87 20.70 6.94 20.20
CA SER A 87 21.72 6.02 19.68
C SER A 87 21.55 5.81 18.17
N ARG A 88 22.37 6.49 17.37
CA ARG A 88 22.42 6.27 15.90
C ARG A 88 22.77 4.84 15.51
N ARG A 89 23.54 4.15 16.34
CA ARG A 89 23.85 2.72 16.14
C ARG A 89 22.60 1.87 16.22
N GLN A 90 21.74 2.13 17.20
CA GLN A 90 20.47 1.42 17.38
C GLN A 90 19.52 1.71 16.22
N TYR A 91 19.30 2.98 15.87
CA TYR A 91 18.48 3.40 14.72
C TYR A 91 18.86 2.67 13.42
N ARG A 92 20.18 2.57 13.14
CA ARG A 92 20.69 1.85 11.97
C ARG A 92 20.47 0.34 12.07
N LYS A 93 20.70 -0.25 13.25
CA LYS A 93 20.51 -1.68 13.50
C LYS A 93 19.06 -2.08 13.25
N GLU A 94 18.13 -1.26 13.73
CA GLU A 94 16.67 -1.39 13.60
C GLU A 94 16.21 -1.35 12.13
N ILE A 95 16.64 -0.33 11.37
CA ILE A 95 16.38 -0.26 9.92
C ILE A 95 16.95 -1.51 9.21
N LYS A 96 18.19 -1.92 9.55
CA LYS A 96 18.84 -3.09 8.95
C LYS A 96 18.10 -4.39 9.26
N LEU A 97 17.55 -4.52 10.47
CA LEU A 97 16.81 -5.69 10.90
C LEU A 97 15.56 -5.88 10.03
N LEU A 98 14.76 -4.82 9.87
CA LEU A 98 13.59 -4.85 8.99
C LEU A 98 13.98 -5.10 7.53
N ARG A 99 15.06 -4.51 7.03
CA ARG A 99 15.50 -4.74 5.63
C ARG A 99 15.92 -6.17 5.35
N LYS A 100 16.35 -6.92 6.36
CA LYS A 100 16.80 -8.32 6.23
C LYS A 100 15.67 -9.33 6.23
N THR A 101 14.44 -8.94 6.58
CA THR A 101 13.32 -9.88 6.58
C THR A 101 13.02 -10.35 5.15
N PRO A 102 12.41 -11.54 4.98
CA PRO A 102 11.90 -11.97 3.69
C PRO A 102 10.96 -10.91 3.08
N ASN A 103 10.97 -10.80 1.75
CA ASN A 103 10.07 -9.92 1.00
C ASN A 103 10.07 -8.46 1.51
N ALA A 104 11.25 -7.91 1.74
CA ALA A 104 11.45 -6.49 2.06
C ALA A 104 11.81 -5.69 0.81
N LEU A 105 11.05 -4.65 0.50
CA LEU A 105 11.39 -3.65 -0.52
C LEU A 105 11.81 -2.34 0.17
N PHE A 106 13.01 -1.86 -0.14
CA PHE A 106 13.59 -0.67 0.48
C PHE A 106 13.75 0.46 -0.53
N PHE A 107 13.20 1.63 -0.21
CA PHE A 107 13.31 2.85 -1.00
C PHE A 107 14.18 3.87 -0.23
N PRO A 108 15.37 4.24 -0.76
CA PRO A 108 16.30 5.12 -0.05
C PRO A 108 15.90 6.60 -0.08
N SER A 109 14.90 6.96 -0.89
CA SER A 109 14.36 8.33 -1.05
C SER A 109 13.00 8.28 -1.74
N PHE A 110 12.22 9.34 -1.59
CA PHE A 110 11.11 9.67 -2.49
C PHE A 110 11.61 10.40 -3.76
N PRO A 111 10.83 10.41 -4.87
CA PRO A 111 9.62 9.59 -5.07
C PRO A 111 9.99 8.10 -5.18
N LEU A 112 9.05 7.20 -4.85
CA LEU A 112 9.29 5.75 -4.84
C LEU A 112 9.67 5.24 -6.24
N TYR A 113 8.99 5.78 -7.25
CA TYR A 113 9.23 5.55 -8.65
C TYR A 113 9.15 6.88 -9.38
N ARG A 114 9.94 7.05 -10.45
CA ARG A 114 9.81 8.23 -11.31
C ARG A 114 8.40 8.27 -11.90
N ALA A 115 7.71 9.40 -11.75
CA ALA A 115 6.41 9.60 -12.38
C ALA A 115 6.55 9.35 -13.89
N LYS A 116 5.91 8.28 -14.37
CA LYS A 116 5.60 8.19 -15.79
C LYS A 116 4.55 9.27 -16.05
N PRO A 117 4.65 10.09 -17.10
CA PRO A 117 3.57 10.98 -17.47
C PRO A 117 2.36 10.09 -17.75
N SER A 118 1.47 9.98 -16.77
CA SER A 118 0.24 9.23 -16.94
C SER A 118 -0.56 10.00 -17.98
N ARG A 119 -0.65 9.48 -19.20
CA ARG A 119 -1.77 9.85 -20.05
C ARG A 119 -2.99 9.35 -19.30
N LEU A 120 -3.64 10.23 -18.53
CA LEU A 120 -4.85 9.93 -17.78
C LEU A 120 -5.80 9.26 -18.77
N ASN A 121 -5.96 7.94 -18.62
CA ASN A 121 -6.74 7.17 -19.56
C ASN A 121 -8.18 7.17 -19.05
N ASN A 122 -8.85 8.30 -19.23
CA ASN A 122 -10.23 8.50 -18.79
C ASN A 122 -11.15 7.38 -19.34
N ARG A 123 -10.85 6.87 -20.54
CA ARG A 123 -11.59 5.74 -21.14
C ARG A 123 -11.55 4.49 -20.27
N SER A 124 -10.42 4.18 -19.64
CA SER A 124 -10.30 2.99 -18.78
C SER A 124 -11.21 3.10 -17.54
N TYR A 125 -11.22 4.25 -16.90
CA TYR A 125 -12.10 4.53 -15.75
C TYR A 125 -13.58 4.47 -16.15
N TYR A 126 -13.99 5.21 -17.19
CA TYR A 126 -15.39 5.23 -17.60
C TYR A 126 -15.90 3.87 -18.09
N SER A 127 -15.02 3.03 -18.64
CA SER A 127 -15.41 1.69 -19.14
C SER A 127 -15.86 0.72 -18.04
N VAL A 128 -15.48 0.99 -16.78
CA VAL A 128 -15.78 0.10 -15.64
C VAL A 128 -16.92 0.63 -14.76
N LEU A 129 -17.54 1.74 -15.10
CA LEU A 129 -18.64 2.31 -14.31
C LEU A 129 -19.98 1.60 -14.59
N ASP A 130 -20.85 1.57 -13.59
CA ASP A 130 -22.26 1.24 -13.71
C ASP A 130 -23.11 2.45 -14.13
N ALA A 131 -24.43 2.26 -14.24
CA ALA A 131 -25.36 3.33 -14.61
C ALA A 131 -25.47 4.43 -13.55
N SER A 132 -25.05 4.15 -12.31
CA SER A 132 -25.05 5.08 -11.18
C SER A 132 -23.72 5.83 -11.04
N GLY A 133 -22.73 5.54 -11.88
CA GLY A 133 -21.41 6.18 -11.86
C GLY A 133 -20.44 5.60 -10.83
N TYR A 134 -20.75 4.44 -10.24
CA TYR A 134 -19.84 3.70 -9.36
C TYR A 134 -19.06 2.65 -10.15
N ILE A 135 -17.86 2.30 -9.68
CA ILE A 135 -17.06 1.25 -10.32
C ILE A 135 -17.72 -0.10 -10.07
N ASP A 136 -18.08 -0.79 -11.15
CA ASP A 136 -18.57 -2.17 -11.11
C ASP A 136 -17.38 -3.14 -11.03
N LYS A 137 -17.31 -3.92 -9.95
CA LYS A 137 -16.23 -4.89 -9.71
C LYS A 137 -16.09 -5.93 -10.82
N LYS A 138 -17.21 -6.44 -11.37
CA LYS A 138 -17.19 -7.45 -12.43
C LYS A 138 -16.64 -6.85 -13.72
N LYS A 139 -17.07 -5.64 -14.08
CA LYS A 139 -16.50 -4.91 -15.22
C LYS A 139 -15.01 -4.65 -15.03
N LEU A 140 -14.59 -4.22 -13.84
CA LEU A 140 -13.19 -3.98 -13.53
C LEU A 140 -12.31 -5.23 -13.74
N LEU A 141 -12.69 -6.37 -13.16
CA LEU A 141 -11.95 -7.63 -13.30
C LEU A 141 -11.89 -8.13 -14.75
N SER A 142 -12.98 -7.96 -15.51
CA SER A 142 -13.03 -8.32 -16.94
C SER A 142 -12.32 -7.33 -17.87
N SER A 143 -11.99 -6.13 -17.39
CA SER A 143 -11.48 -5.03 -18.22
C SER A 143 -10.15 -5.37 -18.86
N GLN A 144 -9.99 -5.06 -20.15
CA GLN A 144 -8.71 -5.24 -20.86
C GLN A 144 -7.53 -4.49 -20.19
N PHE A 145 -7.83 -3.48 -19.37
CA PHE A 145 -6.83 -2.69 -18.65
C PHE A 145 -6.42 -3.28 -17.29
N TRP A 146 -7.01 -4.40 -16.87
CA TRP A 146 -6.73 -5.03 -15.57
C TRP A 146 -5.36 -5.71 -15.51
N LYS A 147 -4.37 -5.10 -14.85
CA LYS A 147 -2.98 -5.59 -14.84
C LYS A 147 -2.72 -6.76 -13.89
N TYR A 148 -3.64 -7.03 -12.98
CA TYR A 148 -3.45 -7.99 -11.89
C TYR A 148 -3.78 -9.44 -12.26
N ARG A 149 -4.02 -9.74 -13.54
CA ARG A 149 -4.44 -11.08 -14.03
C ARG A 149 -3.53 -12.23 -13.62
N GLN A 150 -2.24 -11.95 -13.42
CA GLN A 150 -1.24 -12.94 -13.02
C GLN A 150 -1.33 -13.32 -11.52
N LEU A 151 -2.07 -12.56 -10.72
CA LEU A 151 -2.28 -12.86 -9.30
C LEU A 151 -3.40 -13.88 -9.13
N ARG A 152 -3.47 -14.52 -7.96
CA ARG A 152 -4.57 -15.42 -7.61
C ARG A 152 -5.90 -14.68 -7.56
N THR A 153 -6.99 -15.42 -7.74
CA THR A 153 -8.34 -14.87 -7.77
C THR A 153 -8.69 -14.09 -6.49
N SER A 154 -8.35 -14.63 -5.32
CA SER A 154 -8.50 -13.96 -4.01
C SER A 154 -7.78 -12.60 -3.99
N ALA A 155 -6.51 -12.57 -4.39
CA ALA A 155 -5.70 -11.36 -4.48
C ALA A 155 -6.28 -10.34 -5.49
N GLN A 156 -6.75 -10.79 -6.65
CA GLN A 156 -7.39 -9.90 -7.62
C GLN A 156 -8.68 -9.29 -7.07
N ASN A 157 -9.50 -10.08 -6.36
CA ASN A 157 -10.74 -9.60 -5.76
C ASN A 157 -10.48 -8.52 -4.71
N ILE A 158 -9.54 -8.73 -3.78
CA ILE A 158 -9.23 -7.73 -2.76
C ILE A 158 -8.62 -6.46 -3.35
N ILE A 159 -7.77 -6.57 -4.37
CA ILE A 159 -7.22 -5.41 -5.10
C ILE A 159 -8.35 -4.61 -5.74
N ALA A 160 -9.32 -5.28 -6.38
CA ALA A 160 -10.47 -4.63 -6.98
C ALA A 160 -11.33 -3.90 -5.92
N ASP A 161 -11.63 -4.56 -4.80
CA ASP A 161 -12.37 -3.95 -3.69
C ASP A 161 -11.63 -2.73 -3.14
N ARG A 162 -10.31 -2.82 -2.95
CA ARG A 162 -9.50 -1.69 -2.47
C ARG A 162 -9.43 -0.55 -3.49
N ILE A 163 -9.36 -0.82 -4.78
CA ILE A 163 -9.42 0.26 -5.79
C ILE A 163 -10.75 1.02 -5.68
N ILE A 164 -11.86 0.29 -5.56
CA ILE A 164 -13.20 0.86 -5.39
C ILE A 164 -13.26 1.71 -4.10
N ASP A 165 -12.80 1.15 -2.98
CA ASP A 165 -12.74 1.86 -1.69
C ASP A 165 -11.92 3.15 -1.78
N PHE A 166 -10.77 3.13 -2.44
CA PHE A 166 -9.89 4.29 -2.57
C PHE A 166 -10.49 5.38 -3.45
N CYS A 167 -11.27 5.02 -4.46
CA CYS A 167 -12.04 5.98 -5.27
C CYS A 167 -13.18 6.66 -4.47
N SER A 168 -13.49 6.25 -3.24
CA SER A 168 -14.35 7.01 -2.32
C SER A 168 -13.67 8.25 -1.73
N LEU A 169 -12.33 8.34 -1.82
CA LEU A 169 -11.47 9.43 -1.33
C LEU A 169 -11.53 9.73 0.17
N SER A 170 -12.26 8.94 0.96
CA SER A 170 -12.46 9.14 2.40
C SER A 170 -11.16 9.26 3.22
N ARG A 171 -10.07 8.63 2.74
CA ARG A 171 -8.76 8.59 3.41
C ARG A 171 -7.88 9.83 3.16
N PHE A 172 -8.19 10.58 2.12
CA PHE A 172 -7.33 11.62 1.58
C PHE A 172 -7.80 13.03 2.00
N LYS A 173 -6.85 13.94 2.23
CA LYS A 173 -7.12 15.36 2.55
C LYS A 173 -7.00 16.21 1.30
N ASN A 174 -7.76 17.29 1.14
CA ASN A 174 -7.51 18.27 0.06
C ASN A 174 -7.41 17.68 -1.37
N TYR A 175 -8.09 16.57 -1.66
CA TYR A 175 -7.88 15.82 -2.92
C TYR A 175 -8.24 16.61 -4.18
N GLU A 176 -9.08 17.62 -4.03
CA GLU A 176 -9.49 18.53 -5.11
C GLU A 176 -8.30 19.31 -5.65
N LEU A 177 -7.35 19.71 -4.78
CA LEU A 177 -6.14 20.45 -5.16
C LEU A 177 -5.16 19.61 -5.98
N TRP A 178 -5.25 18.28 -5.89
CA TRP A 178 -4.36 17.39 -6.66
C TRP A 178 -4.88 17.15 -8.07
N SER A 179 -6.15 17.42 -8.35
CA SER A 179 -6.67 17.28 -9.71
C SER A 179 -6.07 18.31 -10.69
N THR A 180 -5.55 19.43 -10.17
CA THR A 180 -5.06 20.58 -10.94
C THR A 180 -3.54 20.58 -11.15
N GLU A 181 -2.75 19.87 -10.36
CA GLU A 181 -1.28 19.87 -10.49
C GLU A 181 -0.78 19.29 -11.83
N SER A 182 -1.57 18.44 -12.51
CA SER A 182 -1.26 17.98 -13.87
C SER A 182 -1.65 18.99 -14.97
N LYS A 183 -2.27 20.12 -14.61
CA LYS A 183 -2.85 21.13 -15.50
C LYS A 183 -2.44 22.58 -15.20
N LYS A 184 -1.36 22.83 -14.44
CA LYS A 184 -0.72 24.16 -14.36
C LYS A 184 -0.06 24.59 -15.68
N GLY A 185 -0.84 24.63 -16.75
CA GLY A 185 -0.57 25.38 -17.97
C GLY A 185 -1.34 26.71 -17.94
N LEU A 186 -1.08 27.56 -18.92
CA LEU A 186 -1.64 28.92 -19.11
C LEU A 186 -3.11 29.12 -18.72
N LEU A 187 -3.94 28.09 -18.80
CA LEU A 187 -5.36 28.15 -18.45
C LEU A 187 -5.59 28.46 -16.97
N ASP A 188 -4.76 27.95 -16.05
CA ASP A 188 -4.87 28.24 -14.61
C ASP A 188 -4.51 29.70 -14.34
N THR A 189 -3.47 30.23 -15.01
CA THR A 189 -3.13 31.66 -14.93
C THR A 189 -4.25 32.55 -15.44
N VAL A 190 -4.93 32.12 -16.52
CA VAL A 190 -6.09 32.83 -17.07
C VAL A 190 -7.30 32.70 -16.15
N THR A 191 -7.52 31.56 -15.49
CA THR A 191 -8.64 31.42 -14.55
C THR A 191 -8.42 32.21 -13.26
N ASP A 192 -7.21 32.22 -12.72
CA ASP A 192 -6.81 33.07 -11.59
C ASP A 192 -6.89 34.56 -11.98
N PHE A 193 -6.50 34.91 -13.21
CA PHE A 193 -6.66 36.25 -13.75
C PHE A 193 -8.14 36.63 -13.85
N LEU A 194 -9.00 35.77 -14.41
CA LEU A 194 -10.44 36.02 -14.56
C LEU A 194 -11.18 36.08 -13.21
N GLN A 195 -10.76 35.33 -12.20
CA GLN A 195 -11.30 35.43 -10.85
C GLN A 195 -10.98 36.78 -10.19
N ASN A 196 -9.85 37.40 -10.53
CA ASN A 196 -9.51 38.76 -10.09
C ASN A 196 -10.32 39.87 -10.80
N PHE A 197 -11.17 39.54 -11.78
CA PHE A 197 -12.04 40.50 -12.51
C PHE A 197 -13.53 40.41 -12.13
N ASP A 198 -13.90 39.79 -11.01
CA ASP A 198 -15.30 39.60 -10.57
C ASP A 198 -16.20 38.91 -11.61
N ILE A 199 -15.62 38.15 -12.55
CA ILE A 199 -16.39 37.30 -13.46
C ILE A 199 -16.68 36.00 -12.73
N ASN A 200 -17.83 35.97 -12.06
CA ASN A 200 -18.35 34.80 -11.35
C ASN A 200 -18.82 33.74 -12.36
N ILE A 201 -17.89 33.02 -12.99
CA ILE A 201 -18.23 31.80 -13.70
C ILE A 201 -18.55 30.77 -12.62
N ASN A 202 -19.84 30.55 -12.38
CA ASN A 202 -20.35 29.49 -11.51
C ASN A 202 -20.11 28.12 -12.18
N LEU A 203 -18.84 27.75 -12.30
CA LEU A 203 -18.42 26.43 -12.72
C LEU A 203 -18.71 25.52 -11.53
N ASN A 204 -19.38 24.39 -11.79
CA ASN A 204 -19.54 23.30 -10.83
C ASN A 204 -18.15 22.62 -10.59
N THR A 205 -17.19 23.38 -10.05
CA THR A 205 -15.76 23.06 -9.94
C THR A 205 -15.52 21.90 -8.97
N ASN A 206 -16.30 21.83 -7.89
CA ASN A 206 -16.19 20.78 -6.88
C ASN A 206 -16.45 19.39 -7.47
N ASN A 207 -17.48 19.24 -8.32
CA ASN A 207 -17.78 17.97 -8.98
C ASN A 207 -16.69 17.56 -9.99
N LYS A 208 -16.14 18.52 -10.73
CA LYS A 208 -15.07 18.25 -11.71
C LYS A 208 -13.75 17.89 -11.03
N GLY A 209 -13.39 18.56 -9.93
CA GLY A 209 -12.19 18.26 -9.14
C GLY A 209 -12.28 16.89 -8.47
N LEU A 210 -13.46 16.57 -7.92
CA LEU A 210 -13.75 15.26 -7.33
C LEU A 210 -13.61 14.13 -8.36
N GLU A 211 -14.23 14.28 -9.53
CA GLU A 211 -14.16 13.28 -10.60
C GLU A 211 -12.72 13.09 -11.09
N ALA A 212 -12.00 14.18 -11.33
CA ALA A 212 -10.60 14.12 -11.74
C ALA A 212 -9.70 13.45 -10.69
N ALA A 213 -9.95 13.68 -9.40
CA ALA A 213 -9.26 12.98 -8.31
C ALA A 213 -9.55 11.47 -8.33
N LYS A 214 -10.82 11.06 -8.53
CA LYS A 214 -11.19 9.63 -8.67
C LYS A 214 -10.50 8.98 -9.87
N ILE A 215 -10.46 9.66 -11.02
CA ILE A 215 -9.78 9.18 -12.23
C ILE A 215 -8.27 9.05 -11.98
N ARG A 216 -7.65 10.03 -11.32
CA ARG A 216 -6.21 9.98 -10.98
C ARG A 216 -5.92 8.80 -10.05
N VAL A 217 -6.69 8.63 -8.98
CA VAL A 217 -6.58 7.49 -8.06
C VAL A 217 -6.71 6.16 -8.80
N PHE A 218 -7.76 6.01 -9.61
CA PHE A 218 -8.00 4.81 -10.39
C PHE A 218 -6.83 4.49 -11.31
N ASN A 219 -6.33 5.46 -12.07
CA ASN A 219 -5.24 5.23 -13.02
C ASN A 219 -3.94 4.83 -12.31
N ILE A 220 -3.62 5.45 -11.17
CA ILE A 220 -2.43 5.11 -10.39
C ILE A 220 -2.56 3.68 -9.83
N LEU A 221 -3.71 3.34 -9.25
CA LEU A 221 -3.91 2.03 -8.62
C LEU A 221 -4.18 0.92 -9.63
N ASN A 222 -4.65 1.20 -10.84
CA ASN A 222 -4.80 0.19 -11.89
C ASN A 222 -3.48 -0.07 -12.65
N ASP A 223 -2.46 0.77 -12.42
CA ASP A 223 -1.13 0.66 -13.03
C ASP A 223 0.00 0.85 -12.00
N ILE A 224 -0.01 0.02 -10.94
CA ILE A 224 1.09 0.02 -9.97
C ILE A 224 2.33 -0.68 -10.54
N ASP A 225 3.50 -0.34 -9.98
CA ASP A 225 4.78 -0.84 -10.44
C ASP A 225 4.95 -2.35 -10.23
N GLU A 226 5.54 -3.04 -11.21
CA GLU A 226 5.76 -4.50 -11.19
C GLU A 226 6.44 -5.03 -9.91
N PRO A 227 7.43 -4.35 -9.30
CA PRO A 227 8.02 -4.82 -8.04
C PRO A 227 7.00 -4.89 -6.89
N LEU A 228 5.98 -4.03 -6.88
CA LEU A 228 4.88 -4.06 -5.90
C LEU A 228 3.95 -5.26 -6.18
N ILE A 229 3.64 -5.53 -7.45
CA ILE A 229 2.86 -6.71 -7.86
C ILE A 229 3.57 -8.01 -7.47
N ARG A 230 4.88 -8.09 -7.74
CA ARG A 230 5.73 -9.22 -7.36
C ARG A 230 5.86 -9.37 -5.85
N LEU A 231 5.74 -8.28 -5.09
CA LEU A 231 5.75 -8.34 -3.64
C LEU A 231 4.49 -9.03 -3.11
N MET A 232 3.32 -8.66 -3.65
CA MET A 232 2.04 -9.26 -3.31
C MET A 232 1.95 -10.74 -3.69
N SER A 233 2.48 -11.12 -4.87
CA SER A 233 2.41 -12.51 -5.34
C SER A 233 3.16 -13.52 -4.48
N LYS A 234 4.03 -13.05 -3.58
CA LYS A 234 4.83 -13.87 -2.66
C LYS A 234 4.24 -13.96 -1.26
N PHE A 235 3.10 -13.33 -1.00
CA PHE A 235 2.54 -13.29 0.35
C PHE A 235 1.80 -14.57 0.70
N ASP A 236 2.45 -15.44 1.48
CA ASP A 236 1.79 -16.54 2.18
C ASP A 236 1.30 -16.03 3.54
N TYR A 237 -0.02 -15.95 3.73
CA TYR A 237 -0.63 -15.09 4.75
C TYR A 237 -0.17 -15.35 6.19
N PRO A 238 0.01 -16.60 6.67
CA PRO A 238 0.52 -16.83 8.02
C PRO A 238 2.00 -16.49 8.19
N SER A 239 2.75 -16.42 7.10
CA SER A 239 4.21 -16.27 7.09
C SER A 239 4.66 -14.81 7.27
N TYR A 240 5.91 -14.49 6.91
CA TYR A 240 6.44 -13.14 6.96
C TYR A 240 5.63 -12.19 6.07
N VAL A 241 5.06 -11.16 6.70
CA VAL A 241 4.35 -10.10 6.01
C VAL A 241 5.32 -9.33 5.10
N PRO A 242 5.02 -9.17 3.80
CA PRO A 242 5.83 -8.35 2.91
C PRO A 242 5.87 -6.90 3.40
N LYS A 243 6.95 -6.19 3.10
CA LYS A 243 7.14 -4.85 3.66
C LYS A 243 7.69 -3.84 2.67
N LEU A 244 7.18 -2.62 2.76
CA LEU A 244 7.72 -1.43 2.14
C LEU A 244 8.40 -0.60 3.22
N ILE A 245 9.71 -0.40 3.07
CA ILE A 245 10.48 0.45 3.96
C ILE A 245 10.95 1.65 3.15
N VAL A 246 10.55 2.85 3.55
CA VAL A 246 10.90 4.09 2.87
C VAL A 246 11.78 4.93 3.78
N TYR A 247 12.81 5.54 3.23
CA TYR A 247 13.68 6.45 3.94
C TYR A 247 13.63 7.83 3.26
N ASN A 248 13.20 8.84 4.00
CA ASN A 248 13.07 10.22 3.54
C ASN A 248 14.01 11.12 4.36
N ASN A 249 15.18 11.43 3.82
CA ASN A 249 16.19 12.21 4.55
C ASN A 249 15.89 13.71 4.69
N GLY A 250 14.71 14.17 4.25
CA GLY A 250 14.33 15.58 4.27
C GLY A 250 15.08 16.44 3.25
N SER A 251 15.70 15.83 2.24
CA SER A 251 16.32 16.57 1.14
C SER A 251 15.27 17.33 0.34
N LYS A 252 15.60 18.54 -0.14
CA LYS A 252 14.74 19.31 -1.05
C LYS A 252 14.40 18.54 -2.34
N PHE A 253 15.22 17.56 -2.71
CA PHE A 253 15.02 16.73 -3.89
C PHE A 253 14.15 15.50 -3.63
N SER A 254 13.90 15.12 -2.37
CA SER A 254 13.10 13.95 -2.00
C SER A 254 11.69 14.37 -1.55
N LYS A 255 10.96 15.04 -2.44
CA LYS A 255 9.58 15.46 -2.16
C LYS A 255 8.63 14.28 -2.33
N VAL A 256 7.78 14.07 -1.32
CA VAL A 256 6.73 13.06 -1.34
C VAL A 256 5.63 13.51 -2.29
N THR A 257 5.17 12.58 -3.13
CA THR A 257 4.06 12.83 -4.06
C THR A 257 2.78 12.19 -3.57
N PHE A 258 1.65 12.64 -4.14
CA PHE A 258 0.37 11.99 -3.93
C PHE A 258 0.41 10.53 -4.41
N GLU A 259 1.02 10.26 -5.57
CA GLU A 259 1.21 8.91 -6.12
C GLU A 259 1.91 7.98 -5.12
N ASP A 260 2.98 8.47 -4.49
CA ASP A 260 3.72 7.71 -3.51
C ASP A 260 2.85 7.37 -2.30
N THR A 261 2.18 8.38 -1.74
CA THR A 261 1.33 8.18 -0.56
C THR A 261 0.14 7.27 -0.87
N LEU A 262 -0.45 7.42 -2.05
CA LEU A 262 -1.52 6.55 -2.54
C LEU A 262 -1.07 5.10 -2.65
N LYS A 263 0.11 4.84 -3.26
CA LYS A 263 0.67 3.49 -3.37
C LYS A 263 0.99 2.89 -2.01
N LEU A 264 1.61 3.64 -1.10
CA LEU A 264 1.93 3.16 0.26
C LEU A 264 0.65 2.78 1.02
N THR A 265 -0.33 3.67 1.03
CA THR A 265 -1.62 3.45 1.71
C THR A 265 -2.37 2.27 1.09
N PHE A 266 -2.34 2.14 -0.24
CA PHE A 266 -2.97 1.02 -0.95
C PHE A 266 -2.32 -0.32 -0.59
N MET A 267 -0.99 -0.38 -0.61
CA MET A 267 -0.26 -1.59 -0.24
C MET A 267 -0.53 -1.98 1.22
N ASN A 268 -0.58 -1.01 2.14
CA ASN A 268 -0.99 -1.28 3.51
C ASN A 268 -2.41 -1.84 3.61
N SER A 269 -3.36 -1.32 2.83
CA SER A 269 -4.74 -1.82 2.81
C SER A 269 -4.88 -3.27 2.31
N LEU A 270 -3.82 -3.83 1.71
CA LEU A 270 -3.68 -5.21 1.24
C LEU A 270 -2.90 -6.10 2.22
N GLY A 271 -2.55 -5.58 3.40
CA GLY A 271 -1.95 -6.35 4.49
C GLY A 271 -0.42 -6.27 4.53
N ILE A 272 0.17 -5.36 3.77
CA ILE A 272 1.62 -5.17 3.68
C ILE A 272 2.07 -4.19 4.77
N ASP A 273 3.21 -4.46 5.38
CA ASP A 273 3.82 -3.53 6.32
C ASP A 273 4.39 -2.32 5.59
N VAL A 274 4.10 -1.13 6.08
CA VAL A 274 4.62 0.14 5.56
C VAL A 274 5.29 0.90 6.70
N ILE A 275 6.59 1.14 6.54
CA ILE A 275 7.40 1.82 7.55
C ILE A 275 8.17 2.95 6.86
N ILE A 276 7.93 4.18 7.30
CA ILE A 276 8.53 5.39 6.72
C ILE A 276 9.45 6.02 7.75
N TYR A 277 10.73 6.14 7.42
CA TYR A 277 11.73 6.82 8.24
C TYR A 277 11.93 8.24 7.73
N ASN A 278 11.73 9.23 8.58
CA ASN A 278 11.97 10.63 8.30
C ASN A 278 12.87 11.23 9.40
N PRO A 279 14.20 11.07 9.30
CA PRO A 279 15.15 11.59 10.29
C PRO A 279 15.07 13.09 10.50
N ALA A 280 14.65 13.87 9.51
CA ALA A 280 14.53 15.33 9.63
C ALA A 280 13.29 15.77 10.42
N GLY A 281 12.33 14.87 10.60
CA GLY A 281 11.08 15.14 11.31
C GLY A 281 10.10 16.03 10.56
N PHE A 282 10.32 16.27 9.26
CA PHE A 282 9.44 17.10 8.44
C PHE A 282 8.11 16.41 8.13
N ASN A 283 7.08 17.19 7.82
CA ASN A 283 5.86 16.67 7.25
C ASN A 283 6.15 16.02 5.88
N ASP A 284 5.47 14.91 5.60
CA ASP A 284 5.54 14.22 4.32
C ASP A 284 4.20 13.63 3.89
N ILE A 285 3.85 12.45 4.41
CA ILE A 285 2.59 11.78 4.07
C ILE A 285 1.39 12.43 4.76
N GLU A 286 1.60 13.19 5.85
CA GLU A 286 0.57 13.96 6.56
C GLU A 286 -0.21 14.92 5.65
N ASP A 287 0.47 15.43 4.63
CA ASP A 287 -0.08 16.39 3.68
C ASP A 287 -1.15 15.75 2.78
N PHE A 288 -1.12 14.42 2.64
CA PHE A 288 -2.00 13.68 1.74
C PHE A 288 -3.01 12.78 2.46
N ILE A 289 -2.64 12.16 3.58
CA ILE A 289 -3.50 11.20 4.29
C ILE A 289 -3.82 11.61 5.73
N LYS A 290 -5.00 11.21 6.19
CA LYS A 290 -5.44 11.42 7.59
C LYS A 290 -4.59 10.55 8.54
N GLU A 291 -4.20 11.14 9.67
CA GLU A 291 -3.36 10.49 10.69
C GLU A 291 -4.06 9.30 11.36
N SER A 292 -5.38 9.16 11.23
CA SER A 292 -6.11 7.98 11.72
C SER A 292 -5.77 6.67 10.99
N TYR A 293 -5.03 6.72 9.88
CA TYR A 293 -4.68 5.54 9.08
C TYR A 293 -3.28 4.96 9.35
N TYR A 294 -2.46 5.63 10.16
CA TYR A 294 -1.09 5.21 10.44
C TYR A 294 -0.60 5.77 11.78
N ASP A 295 0.38 5.12 12.38
CA ASP A 295 1.02 5.61 13.60
C ASP A 295 2.13 6.63 13.27
N ILE A 296 2.28 7.64 14.12
CA ILE A 296 3.39 8.58 14.09
C ILE A 296 4.19 8.44 15.38
N HIS A 297 5.44 8.00 15.27
CA HIS A 297 6.38 7.93 16.38
C HIS A 297 7.38 9.07 16.26
N ARG A 298 7.35 10.00 17.21
CA ARG A 298 8.34 11.07 17.31
C ARG A 298 9.49 10.60 18.20
N LEU A 299 10.71 10.63 17.68
CA LEU A 299 11.92 10.25 18.39
C LEU A 299 12.60 11.47 19.05
N GLU A 300 13.64 11.21 19.83
CA GLU A 300 14.28 12.19 20.72
C GLU A 300 15.01 13.29 19.94
N ASP A 301 15.67 12.91 18.84
CA ASP A 301 16.49 13.81 18.05
C ASP A 301 15.95 13.99 16.62
N VAL A 302 16.47 14.99 15.92
CA VAL A 302 16.31 15.15 14.46
C VAL A 302 17.67 15.19 13.77
N ALA A 303 17.69 14.88 12.48
CA ALA A 303 18.87 14.99 11.65
C ALA A 303 18.53 15.28 10.20
N PHE A 304 19.02 16.42 9.73
CA PHE A 304 18.83 16.91 8.38
C PHE A 304 19.80 16.23 7.41
N ASN A 305 19.32 15.92 6.19
CA ASN A 305 20.12 15.36 5.09
C ASN A 305 20.90 14.10 5.47
N LEU A 306 20.39 13.34 6.44
CA LEU A 306 21.02 12.14 6.95
C LEU A 306 20.96 11.01 5.92
N GLY A 307 21.93 10.94 5.02
CA GLY A 307 21.92 10.01 3.89
C GLY A 307 22.07 8.55 4.30
N TYR A 308 21.34 7.67 3.60
CA TYR A 308 21.39 6.23 3.87
C TYR A 308 22.76 5.58 3.52
N SER A 309 23.46 6.06 2.50
CA SER A 309 24.77 5.53 2.08
C SER A 309 25.94 5.97 2.97
N SER A 310 25.78 7.02 3.77
CA SER A 310 26.80 7.43 4.76
C SER A 310 26.98 6.40 5.88
N TRP A 311 26.07 5.42 5.98
CA TRP A 311 26.02 4.41 7.04
C TRP A 311 26.84 3.14 6.76
N THR A 312 27.42 2.98 5.56
CA THR A 312 28.12 1.75 5.12
C THR A 312 29.65 1.77 5.27
N LEU A 313 30.25 2.86 5.74
CA LEU A 313 31.66 2.87 6.13
C LEU A 313 31.76 2.50 7.61
N PHE A 314 31.88 1.21 7.91
CA PHE A 314 32.67 0.59 9.00
C PHE A 314 32.60 -0.93 8.87
#